data_AF-A0A5Y2QQZ9-F1
#
_entry.id   AF-A0A5Y2QQZ9-F1
#
_cell.length_a   1.000
_cell.length_b   1.000
_cell.length_c   1.000
_cell.angle_alpha   90.00
_cell.angle_beta   90.00
_cell.angle_gamma   90.00
#
_symmetry.space_group_name_H-M   'P 1'
#
loop_
_entity.id
_entity.type
_entity.pdbx_description
1 polymer ?
#
loop_
_entity_poly.entity_id
_entity_poly.type
_entity_poly.pdbx_seq_one_letter_code
_entity_poly.pdbx_strand_id
1 'polypeptide(L)'
;MRYIIFILFLYAEYSNAATSECFSKSDIVEVKEIFTSNNKDNLIELAIQSAKLEISQDSFFNNTKNVLPKMTEVSYEWGRRYASEMPLKSSGKFPDKNICVWSVTVSFPDKIRIKCDDSGIYGYFISFKKNKNNIKIYKFTSILDELSDGSLACKAANGYLFSK
;
A
#
# COMPACT_ATOMS: atom_id res chain seq x y z
N MET A 1 34.75 28.44 -14.04
CA MET A 1 33.42 28.83 -13.49
C MET A 1 32.23 28.16 -14.19
N ARG A 2 32.24 27.90 -15.50
CA ARG A 2 31.11 27.23 -16.20
C ARG A 2 30.81 25.78 -15.75
N TYR A 3 31.83 25.01 -15.36
CA TYR A 3 31.65 23.62 -14.90
C TYR A 3 31.01 23.48 -13.51
N ILE A 4 31.28 24.43 -12.60
CA ILE A 4 30.71 24.41 -11.23
C ILE A 4 29.19 24.68 -11.27
N ILE A 5 28.75 25.55 -12.18
CA ILE A 5 27.33 25.86 -12.37
C ILE A 5 26.58 24.63 -12.91
N PHE A 6 27.16 23.90 -13.85
CA PHE A 6 26.55 22.67 -14.40
C PHE A 6 26.36 21.58 -13.35
N ILE A 7 27.33 21.41 -12.44
CA ILE A 7 27.23 20.43 -11.34
C ILE A 7 26.15 20.83 -10.33
N LEU A 8 26.01 22.12 -10.03
CA LEU A 8 24.96 22.64 -9.15
C LEU A 8 23.55 22.45 -9.74
N PHE A 9 23.37 22.64 -11.06
CA PHE A 9 22.10 22.37 -11.73
C PHE A 9 21.72 20.89 -11.71
N LEU A 10 22.68 19.99 -11.98
CA LEU A 10 22.44 18.55 -11.91
C LEU A 10 22.07 18.08 -10.49
N TYR A 11 22.70 18.64 -9.45
CA TYR A 11 22.36 18.34 -8.06
C TYR A 11 20.97 18.87 -7.66
N ALA A 12 20.59 20.07 -8.12
CA ALA A 12 19.27 20.63 -7.86
C ALA A 12 18.16 19.83 -8.53
N GLU A 13 18.37 19.36 -9.77
CA GLU A 13 17.42 18.51 -10.49
C GLU A 13 17.28 17.12 -9.84
N TYR A 14 18.38 16.50 -9.41
CA TYR A 14 18.35 15.22 -8.70
C TYR A 14 17.65 15.31 -7.33
N SER A 15 17.90 16.40 -6.59
CA SER A 15 17.24 16.65 -5.30
C SER A 15 15.73 16.81 -5.46
N ASN A 16 15.28 17.53 -6.50
CA ASN A 16 13.86 17.72 -6.77
C ASN A 16 13.18 16.41 -7.23
N ALA A 17 13.86 15.60 -8.04
CA ALA A 17 13.35 14.30 -8.48
C ALA A 17 13.10 13.35 -7.30
N ALA A 18 14.04 13.29 -6.35
CA ALA A 18 13.92 12.46 -5.16
C ALA A 18 12.76 12.89 -4.26
N THR A 19 12.56 14.21 -4.04
CA THR A 19 11.42 14.70 -3.23
C THR A 19 10.05 14.42 -3.83
N SER A 20 9.99 14.31 -5.15
CA SER A 20 8.73 14.13 -5.87
C SER A 20 8.14 12.71 -5.71
N GLU A 21 8.93 11.75 -5.23
CA GLU A 21 8.49 10.37 -5.01
C GLU A 21 8.23 10.05 -3.52
N CYS A 22 8.41 11.03 -2.64
CA CYS A 22 8.22 10.87 -1.20
C CYS A 22 6.81 11.30 -0.78
N PHE A 23 6.18 10.48 0.04
CA PHE A 23 4.96 10.86 0.74
C PHE A 23 5.26 11.92 1.80
N SER A 24 4.42 12.94 1.83
CA SER A 24 4.29 13.95 2.87
C SER A 24 3.15 13.59 3.82
N LYS A 25 3.07 14.25 4.98
CA LYS A 25 1.97 14.03 5.93
C LYS A 25 0.60 14.35 5.33
N SER A 26 0.49 15.31 4.41
CA SER A 26 -0.77 15.63 3.73
C SER A 26 -1.19 14.52 2.76
N ASP A 27 -0.25 13.91 2.04
CA ASP A 27 -0.55 12.77 1.17
C ASP A 27 -1.13 11.59 1.98
N ILE A 28 -0.68 11.40 3.22
CA ILE A 28 -1.21 10.35 4.11
C ILE A 28 -2.66 10.64 4.52
N VAL A 29 -3.04 11.90 4.69
CA VAL A 29 -4.43 12.27 4.99
C VAL A 29 -5.32 11.91 3.80
N GLU A 30 -4.91 12.28 2.58
CA GLU A 30 -5.63 11.93 1.35
C GLU A 30 -5.78 10.41 1.19
N VAL A 31 -4.71 9.64 1.40
CA VAL A 31 -4.78 8.17 1.37
C VAL A 31 -5.82 7.65 2.37
N LYS A 32 -5.84 8.14 3.61
CA LYS A 32 -6.76 7.69 4.66
C LYS A 32 -8.24 8.05 4.39
N GLU A 33 -8.48 9.17 3.70
CA GLU A 33 -9.84 9.60 3.35
C GLU A 33 -10.53 8.60 2.42
N ILE A 34 -9.81 8.02 1.45
CA ILE A 34 -10.32 6.99 0.54
C ILE A 34 -10.91 5.81 1.31
N PHE A 35 -10.23 5.39 2.39
CA PHE A 35 -10.66 4.28 3.22
C PHE A 35 -11.87 4.65 4.08
N THR A 36 -11.84 5.85 4.66
CA THR A 36 -12.92 6.34 5.52
C THR A 36 -14.23 6.52 4.74
N SER A 37 -14.17 7.01 3.50
CA SER A 37 -15.32 7.21 2.63
C SER A 37 -15.83 5.94 1.95
N ASN A 38 -15.11 4.81 2.11
CA ASN A 38 -15.37 3.55 1.40
C ASN A 38 -15.52 3.71 -0.12
N ASN A 39 -14.76 4.63 -0.73
CA ASN A 39 -14.90 4.93 -2.16
C ASN A 39 -14.07 3.93 -2.99
N LYS A 40 -14.69 2.79 -3.33
CA LYS A 40 -14.06 1.72 -4.12
C LYS A 40 -13.70 2.16 -5.54
N ASP A 41 -14.52 2.99 -6.17
CA ASP A 41 -14.29 3.43 -7.55
C ASP A 41 -13.05 4.32 -7.63
N ASN A 42 -12.92 5.29 -6.73
CA ASN A 42 -11.71 6.11 -6.61
C ASN A 42 -10.47 5.23 -6.35
N LEU A 43 -10.60 4.23 -5.47
CA LEU A 43 -9.51 3.30 -5.20
C LEU A 43 -9.07 2.54 -6.48
N ILE A 44 -10.02 2.07 -7.29
CA ILE A 44 -9.75 1.40 -8.58
C ILE A 44 -9.09 2.37 -9.56
N GLU A 45 -9.53 3.63 -9.65
CA GLU A 45 -8.94 4.64 -10.54
C GLU A 45 -7.48 4.96 -10.21
N LEU A 46 -7.12 4.89 -8.92
CA LEU A 46 -5.75 5.07 -8.44
C LEU A 46 -4.85 3.86 -8.73
N ALA A 47 -5.39 2.69 -9.06
CA ALA A 47 -4.58 1.51 -9.30
C ALA A 47 -3.89 1.50 -10.67
N ILE A 48 -2.65 1.02 -10.70
CA ILE A 48 -1.97 0.67 -11.95
C ILE A 48 -2.62 -0.58 -12.56
N GLN A 49 -2.33 -0.86 -13.83
CA GLN A 49 -3.02 -1.93 -14.56
C GLN A 49 -2.93 -3.31 -13.89
N SER A 50 -1.78 -3.68 -13.31
CA SER A 50 -1.63 -4.95 -12.59
C SER A 50 -2.50 -5.00 -11.33
N ALA A 51 -2.47 -3.95 -10.51
CA ALA A 51 -3.28 -3.87 -9.30
C ALA A 51 -4.79 -3.77 -9.62
N LYS A 52 -5.17 -3.10 -10.72
CA LYS A 52 -6.57 -3.06 -11.20
C LYS A 52 -7.09 -4.46 -11.50
N LEU A 53 -6.28 -5.29 -12.16
CA LEU A 53 -6.65 -6.67 -12.46
C LEU A 53 -6.89 -7.45 -11.16
N GLU A 54 -5.96 -7.37 -10.22
CA GLU A 54 -6.07 -8.04 -8.90
C GLU A 54 -7.32 -7.59 -8.13
N ILE A 55 -7.60 -6.28 -8.08
CA ILE A 55 -8.79 -5.73 -7.41
C ILE A 55 -10.07 -6.22 -8.10
N SER A 56 -10.12 -6.18 -9.43
CA SER A 56 -11.31 -6.57 -10.19
C SER A 56 -11.68 -8.05 -10.00
N GLN A 57 -10.69 -8.91 -9.78
CA GLN A 57 -10.87 -10.34 -9.57
C GLN A 57 -11.13 -10.70 -8.09
N ASP A 58 -10.99 -9.75 -7.17
CA ASP A 58 -11.14 -9.99 -5.74
C ASP A 58 -12.61 -10.03 -5.32
N SER A 59 -13.17 -11.24 -5.19
CA SER A 59 -14.55 -11.46 -4.75
C SER A 59 -14.83 -10.83 -3.40
N PHE A 60 -13.90 -10.95 -2.44
CA PHE A 60 -14.02 -10.34 -1.12
C PHE A 60 -14.12 -8.81 -1.21
N PHE A 61 -13.21 -8.14 -1.94
CA PHE A 61 -13.28 -6.69 -2.18
C PHE A 61 -14.63 -6.29 -2.75
N ASN A 62 -15.06 -6.99 -3.80
CA ASN A 62 -16.22 -6.59 -4.59
C ASN A 62 -17.52 -6.78 -3.79
N ASN A 63 -17.65 -7.91 -3.09
CA ASN A 63 -18.89 -8.29 -2.42
C ASN A 63 -18.99 -7.73 -0.99
N THR A 64 -17.87 -7.46 -0.32
CA THR A 64 -17.89 -6.97 1.06
C THR A 64 -18.30 -5.50 1.12
N LYS A 65 -19.41 -5.22 1.80
CA LYS A 65 -19.80 -3.84 2.15
C LYS A 65 -18.83 -3.29 3.19
N ASN A 66 -18.46 -2.01 3.03
CA ASN A 66 -17.58 -1.29 3.96
C ASN A 66 -16.25 -2.02 4.24
N VAL A 67 -15.65 -2.62 3.20
CA VAL A 67 -14.35 -3.29 3.31
C VAL A 67 -13.23 -2.30 3.63
N LEU A 68 -13.24 -1.12 2.99
CA LEU A 68 -12.16 -0.15 3.13
C LEU A 68 -12.13 0.50 4.54
N PRO A 69 -13.24 0.94 5.16
CA PRO A 69 -13.22 1.49 6.52
C PRO A 69 -12.69 0.52 7.59
N LYS A 70 -12.76 -0.78 7.32
CA LYS A 70 -12.23 -1.82 8.22
C LYS A 70 -10.70 -1.96 8.12
N MET A 71 -10.07 -1.41 7.08
CA MET A 71 -8.62 -1.40 6.90
C MET A 71 -8.00 -0.15 7.57
N THR A 72 -7.61 -0.29 8.83
CA THR A 72 -7.21 0.85 9.68
C THR A 72 -5.71 0.92 9.95
N GLU A 73 -4.97 -0.16 9.72
CA GLU A 73 -3.53 -0.16 9.95
C GLU A 73 -2.81 0.46 8.77
N VAL A 74 -1.88 1.37 9.06
CA VAL A 74 -1.06 2.02 8.05
C VAL A 74 0.39 1.78 8.41
N SER A 75 1.16 1.33 7.43
CA SER A 75 2.61 1.18 7.54
C SER A 75 3.29 2.06 6.50
N TYR A 76 4.39 2.65 6.91
CA TYR A 76 5.22 3.55 6.11
C TYR A 76 6.54 2.85 5.85
N GLU A 77 6.95 2.80 4.59
CA GLU A 77 8.16 2.11 4.16
C GLU A 77 9.17 3.11 3.60
N TRP A 78 10.40 2.99 4.08
CA TRP A 78 11.52 3.82 3.66
C TRP A 78 12.82 3.02 3.71
N GLY A 79 13.90 3.62 3.22
CA GLY A 79 15.17 2.93 3.04
C GLY A 79 15.30 2.43 1.61
N ARG A 80 15.94 1.28 1.40
CA ARG A 80 16.45 0.91 0.09
C ARG A 80 15.37 0.48 -0.91
N ARG A 81 15.46 0.96 -2.16
CA ARG A 81 14.40 0.91 -3.19
C ARG A 81 14.49 -0.28 -4.15
N TYR A 82 15.64 -0.95 -4.27
CA TYR A 82 15.91 -2.02 -5.25
C TYR A 82 16.52 -3.28 -4.62
N ALA A 83 16.49 -4.41 -5.36
CA ALA A 83 16.72 -5.77 -4.86
C ALA A 83 18.14 -6.10 -4.33
N SER A 84 19.16 -5.28 -4.60
CA SER A 84 20.55 -5.53 -4.13
C SER A 84 20.81 -5.09 -2.69
N GLU A 85 19.76 -4.77 -1.92
CA GLU A 85 19.91 -3.77 -0.89
C GLU A 85 18.97 -4.01 0.32
N MET A 86 19.53 -4.61 1.39
CA MET A 86 18.95 -4.60 2.76
C MET A 86 19.54 -3.45 3.61
N PRO A 87 18.77 -2.78 4.51
CA PRO A 87 17.42 -3.12 4.94
C PRO A 87 16.37 -2.05 4.61
N LEU A 88 15.24 -2.52 4.08
CA LEU A 88 13.96 -1.82 4.05
C LEU A 88 13.47 -1.63 5.50
N LYS A 89 13.03 -0.43 5.83
CA LYS A 89 12.47 -0.11 7.15
C LYS A 89 10.99 0.13 7.00
N SER A 90 10.21 -0.40 7.93
CA SER A 90 8.78 -0.14 8.03
C SER A 90 8.41 0.32 9.44
N SER A 91 7.35 1.12 9.55
CA SER A 91 6.78 1.50 10.85
C SER A 91 5.31 1.84 10.72
N GLY A 92 4.54 1.61 11.79
CA GLY A 92 3.16 2.10 11.91
C GLY A 92 3.05 3.60 12.23
N LYS A 93 4.18 4.28 12.49
CA LYS A 93 4.23 5.72 12.73
C LYS A 93 4.97 6.41 11.59
N PHE A 94 4.40 7.51 11.10
CA PHE A 94 5.06 8.31 10.08
C PHE A 94 6.35 8.88 10.68
N PRO A 95 7.52 8.75 10.02
CA PRO A 95 8.79 9.16 10.59
C PRO A 95 8.83 10.68 10.83
N ASP A 96 9.29 11.10 12.01
CA ASP A 96 9.43 12.52 12.37
C ASP A 96 10.65 13.20 11.74
N LYS A 97 11.59 12.41 11.20
CA LYS A 97 12.79 12.90 10.50
C LYS A 97 12.46 13.17 9.03
N ASN A 98 13.26 14.02 8.37
CA ASN A 98 13.25 14.22 6.91
C ASN A 98 13.68 12.94 6.16
N ILE A 99 12.85 11.91 6.23
CA ILE A 99 13.05 10.61 5.61
C ILE A 99 12.04 10.51 4.47
N CYS A 100 12.53 10.13 3.29
CA CYS A 100 11.67 9.83 2.15
C CYS A 100 10.92 8.52 2.39
N VAL A 101 9.63 8.62 2.73
CA VAL A 101 8.71 7.49 2.69
C VAL A 101 8.29 7.31 1.24
N TRP A 102 8.70 6.20 0.61
CA TRP A 102 8.42 5.95 -0.81
C TRP A 102 7.26 4.97 -1.03
N SER A 103 6.80 4.30 0.03
CA SER A 103 5.63 3.43 0.00
C SER A 103 4.81 3.56 1.29
N VAL A 104 3.49 3.49 1.12
CA VAL A 104 2.50 3.48 2.19
C VAL A 104 1.61 2.28 1.96
N THR A 105 1.48 1.41 2.95
CA THR A 105 0.60 0.25 2.87
C THR A 105 -0.49 0.34 3.91
N VAL A 106 -1.73 0.20 3.48
CA VAL A 106 -2.91 0.12 4.36
C VAL A 106 -3.37 -1.33 4.44
N SER A 107 -3.69 -1.79 5.64
CA SER A 107 -4.07 -3.18 5.92
C SER A 107 -5.19 -3.30 6.95
N PHE A 108 -5.77 -4.50 7.04
CA PHE A 108 -6.60 -4.83 8.20
C PHE A 108 -5.78 -4.80 9.49
N PRO A 109 -6.44 -4.51 10.63
CA PRO A 109 -5.82 -4.65 11.94
C PRO A 109 -5.25 -6.05 12.17
N ASP A 110 -4.17 -6.15 12.93
CA ASP A 110 -3.43 -7.37 13.22
C ASP A 110 -4.36 -8.49 13.72
N LYS A 111 -5.27 -8.19 14.65
CA LYS A 111 -6.31 -9.12 15.16
C LYS A 111 -7.19 -9.79 14.08
N ILE A 112 -7.29 -9.19 12.89
CA ILE A 112 -8.00 -9.76 11.74
C ILE A 112 -7.01 -10.56 10.88
N ARG A 113 -5.81 -10.03 10.64
CA ARG A 113 -4.78 -10.70 9.83
C ARG A 113 -4.34 -12.03 10.44
N ILE A 114 -4.16 -12.07 11.76
CA ILE A 114 -3.74 -13.29 12.47
C ILE A 114 -4.76 -14.44 12.38
N LYS A 115 -6.02 -14.16 12.02
CA LYS A 115 -7.03 -15.20 11.79
C LYS A 115 -6.76 -16.01 10.52
N CYS A 116 -5.92 -15.50 9.64
CA CYS A 116 -5.63 -16.09 8.35
C CYS A 116 -4.22 -16.67 8.28
N ASP A 117 -3.29 -16.07 9.01
CA ASP A 117 -1.92 -16.56 9.16
C ASP A 117 -1.51 -16.22 10.58
N ASP A 118 -1.13 -17.22 11.39
CA ASP A 118 -0.77 -17.05 12.80
C ASP A 118 0.32 -15.97 13.04
N SER A 119 1.11 -15.66 12.00
CA SER A 119 2.14 -14.61 12.03
C SER A 119 1.66 -13.22 11.61
N GLY A 120 0.45 -13.09 11.03
CA GLY A 120 -0.12 -11.85 10.49
C GLY A 120 0.64 -11.28 9.28
N ILE A 121 1.64 -12.01 8.78
CA ILE A 121 2.53 -11.61 7.68
C ILE A 121 1.75 -11.61 6.36
N TYR A 122 0.84 -12.56 6.22
CA TYR A 122 -0.09 -12.67 5.11
C TYR A 122 -1.42 -11.99 5.50
N GLY A 123 -1.99 -11.17 4.61
CA GLY A 123 -3.20 -10.42 4.88
C GLY A 123 -3.74 -9.65 3.67
N TYR A 124 -4.64 -8.71 3.96
CA TYR A 124 -5.18 -7.79 2.96
C TYR A 124 -4.38 -6.48 3.00
N PHE A 125 -3.68 -6.18 1.90
CA PHE A 125 -2.76 -5.05 1.80
C PHE A 125 -3.03 -4.26 0.53
N ILE A 126 -3.08 -2.94 0.66
CA ILE A 126 -3.14 -2.02 -0.46
C ILE A 126 -1.94 -1.08 -0.33
N SER A 127 -0.98 -1.20 -1.25
CA SER A 127 0.25 -0.44 -1.22
C SER A 127 0.24 0.67 -2.28
N PHE A 128 0.56 1.87 -1.82
CA PHE A 128 0.61 3.10 -2.57
C PHE A 128 2.06 3.51 -2.82
N LYS A 129 2.33 4.02 -4.01
CA LYS A 129 3.56 4.71 -4.37
C LYS A 129 3.22 6.09 -4.89
N LYS A 130 4.11 7.04 -4.64
CA LYS A 130 4.03 8.37 -5.21
C LYS A 130 5.04 8.50 -6.34
N ASN A 131 4.59 9.02 -7.47
CA ASN A 131 5.48 9.43 -8.55
C ASN A 131 5.10 10.86 -8.94
N LYS A 132 5.98 11.80 -8.61
CA LYS A 132 5.69 13.23 -8.67
C LYS A 132 4.45 13.57 -7.85
N ASN A 133 3.45 14.21 -8.45
CA ASN A 133 2.24 14.59 -7.74
C ASN A 133 1.13 13.53 -7.83
N ASN A 134 1.46 12.32 -8.32
CA ASN A 134 0.47 11.25 -8.50
C ASN A 134 0.70 10.12 -7.50
N ILE A 135 -0.30 9.88 -6.66
CA ILE A 135 -0.38 8.69 -5.82
C ILE A 135 -1.05 7.59 -6.62
N LYS A 136 -0.46 6.39 -6.62
CA LYS A 136 -1.00 5.21 -7.31
C LYS A 136 -0.90 3.97 -6.44
N ILE A 137 -1.90 3.11 -6.55
CA ILE A 137 -1.84 1.77 -5.98
C ILE A 137 -1.03 0.91 -6.94
N TYR A 138 0.12 0.45 -6.47
CA TYR A 138 1.03 -0.36 -7.29
C TYR A 138 0.95 -1.86 -6.95
N LYS A 139 0.40 -2.19 -5.78
CA LYS A 139 0.26 -3.57 -5.32
C LYS A 139 -1.02 -3.69 -4.51
N PHE A 140 -1.82 -4.70 -4.85
CA PHE A 140 -2.96 -5.14 -4.08
C PHE A 140 -2.70 -6.60 -3.70
N THR A 141 -2.99 -6.97 -2.46
CA THR A 141 -2.82 -8.35 -2.01
C THR A 141 -4.00 -8.68 -1.15
N SER A 142 -4.79 -9.64 -1.59
CA SER A 142 -5.97 -10.13 -0.87
C SER A 142 -5.86 -11.64 -0.74
N ILE A 143 -5.67 -12.08 0.50
CA ILE A 143 -5.69 -13.50 0.86
C ILE A 143 -6.89 -13.86 1.73
N LEU A 144 -7.85 -12.94 1.89
CA LEU A 144 -9.03 -13.15 2.72
C LEU A 144 -10.20 -13.58 1.85
N ASP A 145 -10.92 -14.60 2.31
CA ASP A 145 -12.26 -14.94 1.88
C ASP A 145 -13.25 -14.74 3.02
N GLU A 146 -14.50 -14.46 2.67
CA GLU A 146 -15.63 -14.51 3.60
C GLU A 146 -16.34 -15.86 3.44
N LEU A 147 -16.52 -16.57 4.54
CA LEU A 147 -17.28 -17.82 4.58
C LEU A 147 -18.80 -17.52 4.65
N SER A 148 -19.62 -18.56 4.42
CA SER A 148 -21.08 -18.43 4.43
C SER A 148 -21.67 -17.98 5.78
N ASP A 149 -20.95 -18.17 6.87
CA ASP A 149 -21.32 -17.71 8.22
C ASP A 149 -20.82 -16.29 8.54
N GLY A 150 -20.18 -15.62 7.58
CA GLY A 150 -19.60 -14.28 7.73
C GLY A 150 -18.25 -14.26 8.44
N SER A 151 -17.68 -15.41 8.78
CA SER A 151 -16.31 -15.49 9.28
C SER A 151 -15.29 -15.27 8.14
N LEU A 152 -14.08 -14.86 8.51
CA LEU A 152 -12.99 -14.64 7.55
C LEU A 152 -12.06 -15.85 7.56
N ALA A 153 -11.70 -16.32 6.37
CA ALA A 153 -10.77 -17.42 6.16
C ALA A 153 -9.65 -17.02 5.21
N CYS A 154 -8.57 -17.80 5.26
CA CYS A 154 -7.44 -17.62 4.38
C CYS A 154 -7.71 -18.29 3.02
N LYS A 155 -7.64 -17.54 1.91
CA LYS A 155 -7.89 -18.02 0.54
C LYS A 155 -7.18 -19.31 0.20
N ALA A 156 -5.91 -19.44 0.60
CA ALA A 156 -5.12 -20.63 0.33
C ALA A 156 -5.66 -21.87 1.08
N ALA A 157 -6.05 -21.70 2.34
CA ALA A 157 -6.66 -22.77 3.14
C ALA A 157 -8.07 -23.11 2.64
N ASN A 158 -8.87 -22.09 2.31
CA ASN A 158 -10.21 -22.24 1.75
C ASN A 158 -10.16 -22.97 0.39
N GLY A 159 -9.24 -22.57 -0.49
CA GLY A 159 -8.99 -23.22 -1.77
C GLY A 159 -8.57 -24.68 -1.64
N TYR A 160 -7.75 -25.04 -0.64
CA TYR A 160 -7.35 -26.44 -0.40
C TYR A 160 -8.46 -27.30 0.20
N LEU A 161 -9.25 -26.76 1.14
CA LEU A 161 -10.32 -27.50 1.82
C LEU A 161 -11.57 -27.67 0.95
N PHE A 162 -11.83 -26.72 0.05
CA PHE A 162 -13.02 -26.68 -0.78
C PHE A 162 -12.72 -26.77 -2.28
N SER A 163 -11.48 -27.09 -2.67
CA SER A 163 -11.18 -27.53 -4.05
C SER A 163 -11.94 -28.82 -4.33
N LYS A 164 -12.85 -28.76 -5.30
CA LYS A 164 -13.38 -29.95 -5.97
C LYS A 164 -12.38 -30.47 -6.99
#